data_AF-L8WNM0-F1
#
_entry.id   AF-L8WNM0-F1
#
_cell.length_a   1.000
_cell.length_b   1.000
_cell.length_c   1.000
_cell.angle_alpha   90.00
_cell.angle_beta   90.00
_cell.angle_gamma   90.00
#
_symmetry.space_group_name_H-M   'P 1'
#
loop_
_entity.id
_entity.type
_entity.pdbx_description
1 polymer ?
#
loop_
_entity_poly.entity_id
_entity_poly.type
_entity_poly.pdbx_seq_one_letter_code
_entity_poly.pdbx_strand_id
1 'polypeptide(L)'
;MTRLRLPLVGIPFQRRTTPPAALLGLANTISMVFAHENWEGRNNWINNYRPDAGPGLNFEFKYDPKTGLDESPAQSPKDYIDLSVTQLFYTSNMVHDLYYRYGFDEVSGNFQQDNYGRGGKEGDGVIANSQDGSGYNNANFMTPPDGQNGRCRMYVWNTASPYRDGDLEAGIVIHELTHGLSTRLTGGPANSGCLGWGESGGMGEGWGDFLATTIRSTKDYKDFAMGSWAANQVKGIRNYVYSTVSRELVIGPHMY
;
A
#
# COMPACT_ATOMS: atom_id res chain seq x y z
N MET A 1 14.55 16.90 -13.35
CA MET A 1 13.60 15.94 -13.94
C MET A 1 14.16 14.54 -13.79
N THR A 2 13.72 13.84 -12.74
CA THR A 2 14.02 12.44 -12.51
C THR A 2 13.00 11.60 -13.27
N ARG A 3 13.44 10.60 -14.04
CA ARG A 3 12.53 9.59 -14.60
C ARG A 3 12.44 8.46 -13.61
N LEU A 4 11.26 8.20 -13.03
CA LEU A 4 11.05 6.98 -12.28
C LEU A 4 10.83 5.86 -13.28
N ARG A 5 11.84 5.00 -13.43
CA ARG A 5 11.75 3.77 -14.21
C ARG A 5 11.51 2.64 -13.23
N LEU A 6 10.28 2.12 -13.18
CA LEU A 6 10.01 0.91 -12.41
C LEU A 6 10.53 -0.27 -13.26
N PRO A 7 11.59 -0.99 -12.83
CA PRO A 7 12.13 -2.09 -13.60
C PRO A 7 11.17 -3.27 -13.47
N LEU A 8 10.17 -3.34 -14.34
CA LEU A 8 9.39 -4.58 -14.53
C LEU A 8 10.25 -5.67 -15.19
N VAL A 9 11.41 -5.30 -15.74
CA VAL A 9 12.34 -6.17 -16.47
C VAL A 9 13.67 -6.24 -15.72
N GLY A 10 13.75 -7.06 -14.66
CA GLY A 10 15.05 -7.27 -13.98
C GLY A 10 15.03 -7.84 -12.56
N ILE A 11 13.87 -7.95 -11.92
CA ILE A 11 13.77 -8.68 -10.64
C ILE A 11 13.99 -10.17 -10.93
N PRO A 12 14.68 -10.96 -10.08
CA PRO A 12 14.67 -12.41 -10.15
C PRO A 12 13.26 -12.89 -9.84
N PHE A 13 12.43 -12.76 -10.87
CA PHE A 13 11.07 -13.16 -10.97
C PHE A 13 11.08 -14.67 -10.72
N GLN A 14 10.52 -15.12 -9.59
CA GLN A 14 10.03 -16.49 -9.56
C GLN A 14 9.06 -16.57 -10.74
N ARG A 15 9.43 -17.35 -11.76
CA ARG A 15 8.73 -17.50 -13.06
C ARG A 15 7.28 -17.97 -12.98
N ARG A 16 6.59 -17.78 -11.85
CA ARG A 16 5.31 -18.41 -11.54
C ARG A 16 4.25 -17.51 -10.92
N THR A 17 4.50 -16.22 -10.64
CA THR A 17 3.51 -15.41 -9.91
C THR A 17 2.91 -14.18 -10.61
N THR A 18 3.56 -13.46 -11.54
CA THR A 18 2.96 -12.16 -11.98
C THR A 18 3.43 -11.57 -13.33
N PRO A 19 2.85 -11.90 -14.50
CA PRO A 19 3.12 -11.09 -15.70
C PRO A 19 2.55 -9.67 -15.55
N PRO A 20 3.03 -8.66 -16.31
CA PRO A 20 2.53 -7.27 -16.30
C PRO A 20 1.05 -7.07 -16.72
N ALA A 21 0.29 -8.14 -16.90
CA ALA A 21 -1.04 -8.15 -17.51
C ALA A 21 -2.14 -7.50 -16.65
N ALA A 22 -1.91 -7.29 -15.36
CA ALA A 22 -2.91 -6.73 -14.44
C ALA A 22 -3.20 -5.22 -14.65
N LEU A 23 -2.29 -4.50 -15.33
CA LEU A 23 -2.53 -3.11 -15.75
C LEU A 23 -3.32 -2.98 -17.06
N LEU A 24 -3.35 -4.04 -17.89
CA LEU A 24 -3.95 -4.00 -19.22
C LEU A 24 -5.45 -4.32 -19.26
N GLY A 25 -6.09 -4.64 -18.13
CA GLY A 25 -7.49 -5.11 -18.12
C GLY A 25 -7.74 -6.40 -18.92
N LEU A 26 -6.68 -7.14 -19.29
CA LEU A 26 -6.74 -8.26 -20.23
C LEU A 26 -6.59 -9.65 -19.60
N ALA A 27 -6.60 -9.79 -18.27
CA ALA A 27 -6.48 -11.12 -17.66
C ALA A 27 -7.41 -11.30 -16.45
N ASN A 28 -8.52 -12.00 -16.69
CA ASN A 28 -9.36 -12.62 -15.65
C ASN A 28 -8.65 -13.78 -14.89
N THR A 29 -7.31 -13.87 -14.88
CA THR A 29 -6.61 -15.10 -14.44
C THR A 29 -5.29 -14.92 -13.66
N ILE A 30 -4.76 -13.71 -13.40
CA ILE A 30 -3.42 -13.58 -12.74
C ILE A 30 -3.24 -12.31 -11.88
N SER A 31 -4.32 -11.72 -11.33
CA SER A 31 -4.19 -10.43 -10.63
C SER A 31 -4.16 -10.58 -9.12
N MET A 32 -3.05 -10.21 -8.47
CA MET A 32 -3.00 -10.01 -7.00
C MET A 32 -3.65 -8.68 -6.61
N VAL A 33 -3.56 -7.68 -7.49
CA VAL A 33 -3.94 -6.29 -7.20
C VAL A 33 -4.57 -5.64 -8.43
N PHE A 34 -5.71 -5.01 -8.24
CA PHE A 34 -6.42 -4.21 -9.23
C PHE A 34 -6.29 -2.71 -8.88
N ALA A 35 -5.21 -2.07 -9.32
CA ALA A 35 -4.99 -0.63 -9.10
C ALA A 35 -5.68 0.24 -10.16
N HIS A 36 -6.30 1.33 -9.73
CA HIS A 36 -7.05 2.28 -10.58
C HIS A 36 -7.27 3.61 -9.85
N GLU A 37 -7.61 4.67 -10.57
CA GLU A 37 -8.09 5.90 -9.93
C GLU A 37 -9.48 5.69 -9.30
N ASN A 38 -9.82 6.43 -8.26
CA ASN A 38 -11.20 6.45 -7.76
C ASN A 38 -11.64 7.84 -7.26
N TRP A 39 -11.55 8.87 -8.11
CA TRP A 39 -11.87 10.25 -7.70
C TRP A 39 -13.32 10.45 -7.26
N GLU A 40 -14.24 9.57 -7.66
CA GLU A 40 -15.63 9.61 -7.21
C GLU A 40 -15.84 9.02 -5.81
N GLY A 41 -14.85 8.30 -5.27
CA GLY A 41 -14.93 7.66 -3.95
C GLY A 41 -15.99 6.55 -3.87
N ARG A 42 -16.35 5.93 -5.01
CA ARG A 42 -17.42 4.94 -5.11
C ARG A 42 -16.89 3.51 -4.93
N ASN A 43 -17.83 2.57 -4.73
CA ASN A 43 -17.51 1.15 -4.60
C ASN A 43 -17.29 0.46 -5.97
N ASN A 44 -17.85 1.01 -7.05
CA ASN A 44 -17.66 0.47 -8.39
C ASN A 44 -16.26 0.84 -8.87
N TRP A 45 -15.50 -0.16 -9.33
CA TRP A 45 -14.08 0.00 -9.65
C TRP A 45 -13.67 -0.63 -10.99
N ILE A 46 -14.47 -1.57 -11.52
CA ILE A 46 -14.12 -2.40 -12.68
C ILE A 46 -13.81 -1.53 -13.91
N ASN A 47 -14.58 -0.46 -14.10
CA ASN A 47 -14.47 0.43 -15.26
C ASN A 47 -13.68 1.72 -14.96
N ASN A 48 -13.11 1.85 -13.76
CA ASN A 48 -12.34 3.03 -13.41
C ASN A 48 -11.04 3.08 -14.21
N TYR A 49 -10.52 4.29 -14.39
CA TYR A 49 -9.37 4.50 -15.25
C TYR A 49 -8.09 3.85 -14.69
N ARG A 50 -7.30 3.30 -15.60
CA ARG A 50 -6.00 2.66 -15.35
C ARG A 50 -5.04 3.06 -16.48
N PRO A 51 -3.76 3.27 -16.18
CA PRO A 51 -2.78 3.58 -17.23
C PRO A 51 -2.55 2.36 -18.11
N ASP A 52 -2.57 2.57 -19.43
CA ASP A 52 -2.19 1.59 -20.44
C ASP A 52 -0.85 2.01 -21.07
N ALA A 53 0.19 1.20 -20.86
CA ALA A 53 1.52 1.43 -21.42
C ALA A 53 1.71 0.84 -22.83
N GLY A 54 0.61 0.40 -23.46
CA GLY A 54 0.58 -0.22 -24.77
C GLY A 54 1.35 -1.55 -24.82
N PRO A 55 1.63 -2.07 -26.03
CA PRO A 55 2.28 -3.37 -26.22
C PRO A 55 3.69 -3.47 -25.61
N GLY A 56 4.36 -2.32 -25.44
CA GLY A 56 5.70 -2.25 -24.88
C GLY A 56 5.77 -2.36 -23.35
N LEU A 57 4.64 -2.22 -22.66
CA LEU A 57 4.53 -2.32 -21.19
C LEU A 57 5.52 -1.40 -20.45
N ASN A 58 5.79 -0.23 -21.03
CA ASN A 58 6.71 0.77 -20.50
C ASN A 58 5.97 1.78 -19.62
N PHE A 59 5.84 1.45 -18.34
CA PHE A 59 5.27 2.35 -17.33
C PHE A 59 6.34 3.32 -16.82
N GLU A 60 6.61 4.37 -17.61
CA GLU A 60 7.58 5.43 -17.28
C GLU A 60 6.90 6.81 -17.29
N PHE A 61 6.79 7.43 -16.13
CA PHE A 61 6.14 8.73 -15.97
C PHE A 61 7.13 9.77 -15.46
N LYS A 62 7.01 11.00 -15.96
CA LYS A 62 7.83 12.11 -15.48
C LYS A 62 7.24 12.61 -14.17
N TYR A 63 8.07 12.66 -13.14
CA TYR A 63 7.71 13.21 -11.84
C TYR A 63 8.87 14.00 -11.28
N ASP A 64 8.59 15.18 -10.72
CA ASP A 64 9.59 16.00 -10.02
C ASP A 64 9.21 16.06 -8.54
N PRO A 65 9.44 14.96 -7.77
CA PRO A 65 9.12 14.95 -6.36
C PRO A 65 9.92 16.01 -5.65
N LYS A 66 9.22 16.91 -4.97
CA LYS A 66 9.81 17.79 -3.98
C LYS A 66 9.88 17.04 -2.65
N THR A 67 11.11 16.80 -2.20
CA THR A 67 11.38 15.94 -1.03
C THR A 67 11.49 16.73 0.27
N GLY A 68 11.71 18.05 0.19
CA GLY A 68 11.68 18.93 1.35
C GLY A 68 10.26 19.15 1.86
N LEU A 69 10.10 19.29 3.18
CA LEU A 69 8.83 19.71 3.76
C LEU A 69 8.43 21.12 3.30
N ASP A 70 9.42 21.97 3.01
CA ASP A 70 9.26 23.35 2.52
C ASP A 70 9.17 23.44 0.99
N GLU A 71 9.26 22.31 0.28
CA GLU A 71 9.21 22.28 -1.16
C GLU A 71 7.84 21.76 -1.64
N SER A 72 7.10 22.67 -2.27
CA SER A 72 5.81 22.42 -2.90
C SER A 72 5.99 21.68 -4.24
N PRO A 73 5.38 20.49 -4.47
CA PRO A 73 5.28 19.96 -5.83
C PRO A 73 4.75 21.02 -6.79
N ALA A 74 5.15 21.00 -8.06
CA ALA A 74 4.61 21.96 -9.04
C ALA A 74 3.26 21.49 -9.64
N GLN A 75 2.85 20.25 -9.37
CA GLN A 75 1.76 19.56 -10.05
C GLN A 75 0.67 19.14 -9.07
N SER A 76 -0.59 19.20 -9.51
CA SER A 76 -1.73 18.67 -8.76
C SER A 76 -1.71 17.14 -8.81
N PRO A 77 -2.15 16.41 -7.76
CA PRO A 77 -2.23 14.94 -7.77
C PRO A 77 -2.85 14.34 -9.03
N LYS A 78 -3.92 14.93 -9.54
CA LYS A 78 -4.60 14.45 -10.74
C LYS A 78 -3.74 14.51 -12.01
N ASP A 79 -2.76 15.41 -12.06
CA ASP A 79 -1.90 15.60 -13.23
C ASP A 79 -0.91 14.44 -13.42
N TYR A 80 -0.70 13.61 -12.39
CA TYR A 80 0.21 12.48 -12.40
C TYR A 80 -0.48 11.16 -11.99
N ILE A 81 -1.79 11.02 -12.21
CA ILE A 81 -2.55 9.83 -11.82
C ILE A 81 -1.96 8.51 -12.36
N ASP A 82 -1.43 8.50 -13.59
CA ASP A 82 -0.82 7.31 -14.18
C ASP A 82 0.36 6.80 -13.35
N LEU A 83 1.18 7.74 -12.83
CA LEU A 83 2.26 7.43 -11.91
C LEU A 83 1.72 6.84 -10.62
N SER A 84 0.71 7.48 -10.01
CA SER A 84 0.16 7.07 -8.72
C SER A 84 -0.46 5.68 -8.77
N VAL A 85 -1.28 5.40 -9.78
CA VAL A 85 -1.86 4.06 -10.01
C VAL A 85 -0.77 3.01 -10.21
N THR A 86 0.26 3.34 -11.01
CA THR A 86 1.38 2.42 -11.27
C THR A 86 2.22 2.19 -10.01
N GLN A 87 2.49 3.23 -9.22
CA GLN A 87 3.25 3.14 -7.97
C GLN A 87 2.51 2.32 -6.92
N LEU A 88 1.19 2.54 -6.77
CA LEU A 88 0.33 1.76 -5.88
C LEU A 88 0.33 0.30 -6.30
N PHE A 89 0.16 0.02 -7.60
CA PHE A 89 0.23 -1.33 -8.16
C PHE A 89 1.57 -2.00 -7.85
N TYR A 90 2.67 -1.33 -8.14
CA TYR A 90 4.02 -1.85 -7.92
C TYR A 90 4.26 -2.17 -6.45
N THR A 91 4.05 -1.20 -5.55
CA THR A 91 4.27 -1.40 -4.11
C THR A 91 3.42 -2.54 -3.58
N SER A 92 2.15 -2.61 -3.98
CA SER A 92 1.23 -3.65 -3.50
C SER A 92 1.64 -5.05 -3.93
N ASN A 93 2.08 -5.23 -5.19
CA ASN A 93 2.58 -6.53 -5.65
C ASN A 93 3.92 -6.91 -4.98
N MET A 94 4.82 -5.95 -4.77
CA MET A 94 6.09 -6.21 -4.06
C MET A 94 5.85 -6.63 -2.61
N VAL A 95 4.89 -6.02 -1.94
CA VAL A 95 4.49 -6.36 -0.57
C VAL A 95 3.81 -7.73 -0.52
N HIS A 96 2.93 -8.02 -1.48
CA HIS A 96 2.35 -9.36 -1.63
C HIS A 96 3.44 -10.44 -1.73
N ASP A 97 4.39 -10.29 -2.66
CA ASP A 97 5.47 -11.26 -2.87
C ASP A 97 6.37 -11.40 -1.64
N LEU A 98 6.59 -10.30 -0.92
CA LEU A 98 7.31 -10.32 0.34
C LEU A 98 6.56 -11.14 1.39
N TYR A 99 5.26 -10.88 1.60
CA TYR A 99 4.46 -11.63 2.57
C TYR A 99 4.35 -13.10 2.20
N TYR A 100 4.18 -13.42 0.92
CA TYR A 100 4.17 -14.79 0.40
C TYR A 100 5.44 -15.53 0.77
N ARG A 101 6.61 -14.88 0.61
CA ARG A 101 7.90 -15.46 1.01
C ARG A 101 8.01 -15.77 2.50
N TYR A 102 7.24 -15.08 3.34
CA TYR A 102 7.17 -15.33 4.78
C TYR A 102 5.96 -16.17 5.20
N GLY A 103 5.29 -16.84 4.25
CA GLY A 103 4.25 -17.83 4.53
C GLY A 103 2.83 -17.29 4.52
N PHE A 104 2.60 -16.04 4.07
CA PHE A 104 1.26 -15.58 3.73
C PHE A 104 0.89 -16.06 2.32
N ASP A 105 0.64 -17.36 2.21
CA ASP A 105 0.27 -18.08 1.00
C ASP A 105 -1.26 -18.28 0.86
N GLU A 106 -1.69 -19.03 -0.15
CA GLU A 106 -3.10 -19.26 -0.43
C GLU A 106 -3.84 -19.92 0.74
N VAL A 107 -3.26 -20.92 1.38
CA VAL A 107 -3.92 -21.65 2.49
C VAL A 107 -4.03 -20.77 3.74
N SER A 108 -3.07 -19.86 3.92
CA SER A 108 -3.12 -18.85 4.98
C SER A 108 -4.10 -17.70 4.70
N GLY A 109 -4.71 -17.66 3.51
CA GLY A 109 -5.68 -16.66 3.07
C GLY A 109 -5.03 -15.37 2.60
N ASN A 110 -4.03 -15.45 1.72
CA ASN A 110 -3.52 -14.31 0.97
C ASN A 110 -4.59 -13.71 0.03
N PHE A 111 -4.28 -12.58 -0.61
CA PHE A 111 -5.17 -11.93 -1.57
C PHE A 111 -4.73 -12.24 -2.99
N GLN A 112 -5.45 -13.14 -3.67
CA GLN A 112 -5.08 -13.64 -4.97
C GLN A 112 -6.32 -14.02 -5.80
N GLN A 113 -6.40 -13.52 -7.04
CA GLN A 113 -7.57 -13.79 -7.88
C GLN A 113 -7.69 -15.26 -8.31
N ASP A 114 -6.58 -15.97 -8.50
CA ASP A 114 -6.51 -17.38 -8.91
C ASP A 114 -5.46 -18.10 -8.07
N ASN A 115 -5.86 -19.13 -7.31
CA ASN A 115 -4.95 -19.84 -6.40
C ASN A 115 -4.14 -20.95 -7.06
N TYR A 116 -4.35 -21.21 -8.36
CA TYR A 116 -3.71 -22.27 -9.13
C TYR A 116 -3.84 -23.66 -8.48
N GLY A 117 -4.96 -23.88 -7.78
CA GLY A 117 -5.22 -25.11 -7.04
C GLY A 117 -4.33 -25.32 -5.80
N ARG A 118 -3.67 -24.29 -5.27
CA ARG A 118 -2.80 -24.38 -4.08
C ARG A 118 -3.53 -24.38 -2.74
N GLY A 119 -4.86 -24.19 -2.75
CA GLY A 119 -5.70 -24.13 -1.55
C GLY A 119 -6.25 -22.72 -1.31
N GLY A 120 -6.77 -22.46 -0.11
CA GLY A 120 -7.44 -21.19 0.20
C GLY A 120 -8.73 -20.96 -0.58
N LYS A 121 -9.28 -19.76 -0.47
CA LYS A 121 -10.38 -19.28 -1.33
C LYS A 121 -9.87 -18.18 -2.25
N GLU A 122 -9.89 -18.47 -3.54
CA GLU A 122 -9.49 -17.51 -4.58
C GLU A 122 -10.57 -16.46 -4.86
N GLY A 123 -10.30 -15.59 -5.83
CA GLY A 123 -11.24 -14.57 -6.28
C GLY A 123 -11.15 -13.28 -5.49
N ASP A 124 -10.07 -13.10 -4.72
CA ASP A 124 -10.01 -12.09 -3.66
C ASP A 124 -8.80 -11.15 -3.75
N GLY A 125 -8.24 -10.98 -4.96
CA GLY A 125 -7.20 -9.98 -5.21
C GLY A 125 -7.58 -8.59 -4.68
N VAL A 126 -6.58 -7.80 -4.27
CA VAL A 126 -6.78 -6.50 -3.65
C VAL A 126 -7.32 -5.50 -4.66
N ILE A 127 -8.43 -4.83 -4.34
CA ILE A 127 -8.90 -3.64 -5.05
C ILE A 127 -8.14 -2.44 -4.46
N ALA A 128 -7.30 -1.80 -5.27
CA ALA A 128 -6.43 -0.72 -4.82
C ALA A 128 -6.82 0.61 -5.48
N ASN A 129 -7.41 1.51 -4.70
CA ASN A 129 -7.93 2.78 -5.17
C ASN A 129 -6.88 3.86 -4.93
N SER A 130 -6.33 4.41 -6.01
CA SER A 130 -5.43 5.56 -5.98
C SER A 130 -6.24 6.86 -5.99
N GLN A 131 -5.77 7.84 -5.22
CA GLN A 131 -6.41 9.15 -5.06
C GLN A 131 -7.92 9.06 -4.82
N ASP A 132 -8.34 8.13 -3.96
CA ASP A 132 -9.75 7.87 -3.70
C ASP A 132 -10.45 9.11 -3.12
N GLY A 133 -11.51 9.56 -3.79
CA GLY A 133 -12.19 10.81 -3.49
C GLY A 133 -13.12 10.77 -2.29
N SER A 134 -13.22 9.63 -1.58
CA SER A 134 -14.05 9.51 -0.38
C SER A 134 -13.43 10.16 0.87
N GLY A 135 -12.18 10.63 0.80
CA GLY A 135 -11.53 11.30 1.93
C GLY A 135 -10.24 12.04 1.56
N TYR A 136 -9.64 12.65 2.59
CA TYR A 136 -8.31 13.26 2.56
C TYR A 136 -7.55 12.89 3.82
N ASN A 137 -6.22 13.04 3.80
CA ASN A 137 -5.34 12.93 4.97
C ASN A 137 -5.42 11.60 5.73
N ASN A 138 -5.67 10.52 5.00
CA ASN A 138 -5.79 9.19 5.60
C ASN A 138 -5.57 8.12 4.51
N ALA A 139 -5.73 6.86 4.89
CA ALA A 139 -5.97 5.74 4.02
C ALA A 139 -6.84 4.72 4.77
N ASN A 140 -7.24 3.62 4.13
CA ASN A 140 -7.80 2.47 4.84
C ASN A 140 -7.69 1.19 4.02
N PHE A 141 -7.67 0.07 4.72
CA PHE A 141 -7.85 -1.24 4.13
C PHE A 141 -9.06 -1.96 4.74
N MET A 142 -9.97 -2.41 3.89
CA MET A 142 -11.08 -3.29 4.26
C MET A 142 -10.68 -4.75 4.04
N THR A 143 -10.68 -5.55 5.11
CA THR A 143 -10.29 -6.96 5.08
C THR A 143 -11.48 -7.90 5.33
N PRO A 144 -12.29 -8.25 4.32
CA PRO A 144 -13.29 -9.30 4.49
C PRO A 144 -12.62 -10.68 4.61
N PRO A 145 -13.36 -11.72 5.04
CA PRO A 145 -12.86 -13.09 5.08
C PRO A 145 -12.37 -13.58 3.71
N ASP A 146 -11.53 -14.61 3.73
CA ASP A 146 -10.95 -15.27 2.56
C ASP A 146 -11.96 -15.59 1.46
N GLY A 147 -11.57 -15.35 0.20
CA GLY A 147 -12.45 -15.44 -0.97
C GLY A 147 -13.30 -14.19 -1.26
N GLN A 148 -13.03 -13.07 -0.58
CA GLN A 148 -13.62 -11.76 -0.87
C GLN A 148 -12.53 -10.70 -0.98
N ASN A 149 -12.62 -9.86 -2.01
CA ASN A 149 -11.59 -8.87 -2.29
C ASN A 149 -11.33 -7.94 -1.10
N GLY A 150 -10.07 -7.88 -0.68
CA GLY A 150 -9.58 -6.79 0.15
C GLY A 150 -9.69 -5.46 -0.62
N ARG A 151 -9.85 -4.35 0.09
CA ARG A 151 -9.92 -3.03 -0.57
C ARG A 151 -9.06 -2.00 0.14
N CYS A 152 -7.98 -1.60 -0.52
CA CYS A 152 -7.08 -0.53 -0.11
C CYS A 152 -7.54 0.79 -0.75
N ARG A 153 -7.73 1.83 0.06
CA ARG A 153 -8.08 3.18 -0.39
C ARG A 153 -7.01 4.15 0.07
N MET A 154 -6.29 4.71 -0.89
CA MET A 154 -5.26 5.72 -0.66
C MET A 154 -5.83 7.09 -0.94
N TYR A 155 -5.56 8.06 -0.07
CA TYR A 155 -6.08 9.42 -0.23
C TYR A 155 -4.99 10.43 -0.53
N VAL A 156 -5.44 11.54 -1.11
CA VAL A 156 -4.67 12.76 -1.23
C VAL A 156 -4.61 13.46 0.13
N TRP A 157 -3.49 14.11 0.43
CA TRP A 157 -3.23 14.83 1.66
C TRP A 157 -3.19 16.34 1.40
N ASN A 158 -4.15 17.06 1.99
CA ASN A 158 -4.29 18.50 1.86
C ASN A 158 -3.60 19.31 2.97
N THR A 159 -2.72 18.67 3.74
CA THR A 159 -1.88 19.27 4.79
C THR A 159 -0.62 19.97 4.24
N ALA A 160 -0.38 19.86 2.94
CA ALA A 160 0.67 20.56 2.20
C ALA A 160 0.08 21.39 1.06
N SER A 161 0.82 22.38 0.58
CA SER A 161 0.50 23.08 -0.68
C SER A 161 1.63 22.90 -1.69
N PRO A 162 1.36 22.35 -2.89
CA PRO A 162 0.14 21.64 -3.24
C PRO A 162 -0.01 20.35 -2.41
N TYR A 163 -1.17 19.73 -2.57
CA TYR A 163 -1.51 18.49 -1.91
C TYR A 163 -0.51 17.38 -2.25
N ARG A 164 -0.21 16.53 -1.27
CA ARG A 164 0.68 15.38 -1.43
C ARG A 164 -0.16 14.13 -1.67
N ASP A 165 0.36 13.21 -2.47
CA ASP A 165 -0.37 12.00 -2.84
C ASP A 165 0.08 10.82 -1.96
N GLY A 166 -0.82 10.30 -1.12
CA GLY A 166 -0.52 9.18 -0.23
C GLY A 166 -0.06 7.92 -0.96
N ASP A 167 -0.44 7.75 -2.22
CA ASP A 167 0.01 6.63 -3.08
C ASP A 167 1.54 6.60 -3.26
N LEU A 168 2.19 7.75 -3.13
CA LEU A 168 3.64 7.90 -3.29
C LEU A 168 4.41 7.75 -1.97
N GLU A 169 3.72 7.59 -0.84
CA GLU A 169 4.35 7.27 0.44
C GLU A 169 4.21 5.77 0.75
N ALA A 170 5.26 5.01 0.41
CA ALA A 170 5.28 3.56 0.60
C ALA A 170 4.94 3.10 2.03
N GLY A 171 5.29 3.91 3.05
CA GLY A 171 4.95 3.59 4.44
C GLY A 171 3.45 3.50 4.70
N ILE A 172 2.65 4.38 4.09
CA ILE A 172 1.19 4.36 4.23
C ILE A 172 0.63 3.14 3.48
N VAL A 173 1.07 2.91 2.24
CA VAL A 173 0.61 1.75 1.44
C VAL A 173 0.92 0.42 2.16
N ILE A 174 2.12 0.25 2.70
CA ILE A 174 2.52 -0.97 3.42
C ILE A 174 1.70 -1.13 4.71
N HIS A 175 1.44 -0.04 5.44
CA HIS A 175 0.59 -0.06 6.64
C HIS A 175 -0.80 -0.61 6.31
N GLU A 176 -1.44 -0.08 5.26
CA GLU A 176 -2.76 -0.52 4.85
C GLU A 176 -2.78 -1.99 4.41
N LEU A 177 -1.80 -2.42 3.60
CA LEU A 177 -1.69 -3.83 3.20
C LEU A 177 -1.44 -4.76 4.40
N THR A 178 -0.81 -4.26 5.45
CA THR A 178 -0.58 -5.02 6.69
C THR A 178 -1.88 -5.27 7.45
N HIS A 179 -2.87 -4.35 7.40
CA HIS A 179 -4.21 -4.65 7.95
C HIS A 179 -4.86 -5.86 7.27
N GLY A 180 -4.61 -6.03 5.96
CA GLY A 180 -4.98 -7.22 5.21
C GLY A 180 -4.34 -8.49 5.79
N LEU A 181 -3.01 -8.47 5.90
CA LEU A 181 -2.21 -9.56 6.46
C LEU A 181 -2.64 -9.95 7.89
N SER A 182 -2.63 -8.99 8.80
CA SER A 182 -2.87 -9.24 10.23
C SER A 182 -4.29 -9.74 10.47
N THR A 183 -5.27 -9.19 9.76
CA THR A 183 -6.68 -9.58 9.91
C THR A 183 -6.96 -10.96 9.33
N ARG A 184 -6.37 -11.33 8.19
CA ARG A 184 -6.52 -12.68 7.61
C ARG A 184 -5.87 -13.75 8.49
N LEU A 185 -4.71 -13.47 9.07
CA LEU A 185 -4.00 -14.44 9.91
C LEU A 185 -4.62 -14.59 11.30
N THR A 186 -5.08 -13.51 11.92
CA THR A 186 -5.55 -13.54 13.32
C THR A 186 -6.90 -14.23 13.43
N GLY A 187 -6.94 -15.39 14.09
CA GLY A 187 -8.16 -16.20 14.21
C GLY A 187 -8.51 -17.00 12.95
N GLY A 188 -7.62 -16.99 11.95
CA GLY A 188 -7.71 -17.76 10.72
C GLY A 188 -8.45 -17.04 9.58
N PRO A 189 -8.20 -17.45 8.32
CA PRO A 189 -8.58 -16.70 7.12
C PRO A 189 -10.10 -16.54 6.93
N ALA A 190 -10.91 -17.39 7.55
CA ALA A 190 -12.36 -17.30 7.52
C ALA A 190 -12.96 -16.28 8.51
N ASN A 191 -12.16 -15.67 9.40
CA ASN A 191 -12.65 -14.82 10.48
C ASN A 191 -11.91 -13.47 10.57
N SER A 192 -12.50 -12.43 10.00
CA SER A 192 -11.96 -11.06 10.05
C SER A 192 -12.32 -10.26 11.31
N GLY A 193 -12.98 -10.87 12.31
CA GLY A 193 -13.49 -10.16 13.48
C GLY A 193 -12.47 -9.96 14.61
N CYS A 194 -11.24 -10.48 14.47
CA CYS A 194 -10.34 -10.69 15.59
C CYS A 194 -9.54 -9.45 16.03
N LEU A 195 -9.44 -8.42 15.17
CA LEU A 195 -8.69 -7.18 15.42
C LEU A 195 -9.58 -5.94 15.39
N GLY A 196 -10.88 -6.09 15.65
CA GLY A 196 -11.86 -5.02 15.41
C GLY A 196 -11.85 -3.85 16.41
N TRP A 197 -11.32 -4.03 17.63
CA TRP A 197 -11.40 -3.00 18.68
C TRP A 197 -10.42 -3.22 19.83
N GLY A 198 -10.26 -2.20 20.68
CA GLY A 198 -9.52 -2.28 21.93
C GLY A 198 -8.04 -2.59 21.72
N GLU A 199 -7.48 -3.40 22.61
CA GLU A 199 -6.06 -3.79 22.58
C GLU A 199 -5.70 -4.54 21.29
N SER A 200 -6.57 -5.42 20.79
CA SER A 200 -6.28 -6.16 19.55
C SER A 200 -6.31 -5.25 18.31
N GLY A 201 -7.24 -4.30 18.25
CA GLY A 201 -7.24 -3.27 17.20
C GLY A 201 -5.99 -2.38 17.25
N GLY A 202 -5.57 -1.99 18.46
CA GLY A 202 -4.32 -1.23 18.66
C GLY A 202 -3.08 -2.00 18.20
N MET A 203 -3.01 -3.31 18.47
CA MET A 203 -1.95 -4.16 17.91
C MET A 203 -2.02 -4.23 16.37
N GLY A 204 -3.23 -4.25 15.80
CA GLY A 204 -3.45 -4.14 14.35
C GLY A 204 -2.78 -2.91 13.73
N GLU A 205 -2.98 -1.73 14.31
CA GLU A 205 -2.29 -0.49 13.92
C GLU A 205 -0.77 -0.59 14.12
N GLY A 206 -0.34 -1.15 15.25
CA GLY A 206 1.08 -1.29 15.58
C GLY A 206 1.85 -2.20 14.62
N TRP A 207 1.24 -3.31 14.17
CA TRP A 207 1.87 -4.19 13.17
C TRP A 207 2.01 -3.52 11.81
N GLY A 208 1.04 -2.70 11.41
CA GLY A 208 1.11 -1.90 10.18
C GLY A 208 2.31 -0.96 10.17
N ASP A 209 2.44 -0.17 11.24
CA ASP A 209 3.57 0.74 11.41
C ASP A 209 4.91 -0.02 11.50
N PHE A 210 4.93 -1.15 12.20
CA PHE A 210 6.12 -1.98 12.35
C PHE A 210 6.62 -2.56 11.02
N LEU A 211 5.73 -3.15 10.21
CA LEU A 211 6.13 -3.68 8.90
C LEU A 211 6.50 -2.56 7.92
N ALA A 212 5.75 -1.46 7.90
CA ALA A 212 6.10 -0.29 7.11
C ALA A 212 7.49 0.24 7.45
N THR A 213 7.81 0.37 8.74
CA THR A 213 9.11 0.80 9.26
C THR A 213 10.22 -0.19 8.92
N THR A 214 9.97 -1.49 9.11
CA THR A 214 10.96 -2.55 8.87
C THR A 214 11.30 -2.62 7.39
N ILE A 215 10.31 -2.60 6.50
CA ILE A 215 10.50 -2.76 5.05
C ILE A 215 11.22 -1.54 4.45
N ARG A 216 10.94 -0.32 4.94
CA ARG A 216 11.61 0.90 4.48
C ARG A 216 12.96 1.16 5.16
N SER A 217 13.34 0.33 6.13
CA SER A 217 14.61 0.49 6.83
C SER A 217 15.80 0.19 5.92
N THR A 218 16.92 0.81 6.22
CA THR A 218 18.18 0.61 5.49
C THR A 218 19.26 0.17 6.46
N LYS A 219 20.43 -0.21 5.95
CA LYS A 219 21.59 -0.57 6.78
C LYS A 219 21.97 0.52 7.80
N ASP A 220 21.67 1.78 7.49
CA ASP A 220 21.99 2.92 8.34
C ASP A 220 20.81 3.19 9.29
N TYR A 221 21.09 3.20 10.59
CA TYR A 221 20.09 3.45 11.62
C TYR A 221 19.45 4.83 11.48
N LYS A 222 18.12 4.88 11.58
CA LYS A 222 17.32 6.11 11.60
C LYS A 222 16.11 5.89 12.50
N ASP A 223 15.64 6.98 13.10
CA ASP A 223 14.30 7.00 13.70
C ASP A 223 13.27 7.13 12.57
N PHE A 224 12.12 6.47 12.71
CA PHE A 224 11.10 6.42 11.67
C PHE A 224 9.81 7.11 12.11
N ALA A 225 9.46 8.17 11.39
CA ALA A 225 8.16 8.80 11.47
C ALA A 225 7.20 8.16 10.44
N MET A 226 5.95 7.96 10.83
CA MET A 226 4.90 7.48 9.93
C MET A 226 4.14 8.64 9.28
N GLY A 227 3.95 8.58 7.96
CA GLY A 227 3.18 9.59 7.22
C GLY A 227 3.81 10.97 7.16
N SER A 228 5.11 11.13 7.47
CA SER A 228 5.73 12.45 7.67
C SER A 228 5.70 13.32 6.41
N TRP A 229 5.96 12.72 5.25
CA TRP A 229 5.93 13.46 3.98
C TRP A 229 4.49 13.79 3.62
N ALA A 230 3.57 12.84 3.56
CA ALA A 230 2.18 13.07 3.18
C ALA A 230 1.50 14.06 4.14
N ALA A 231 1.67 13.90 5.45
CA ALA A 231 1.09 14.77 6.47
C ALA A 231 1.77 16.14 6.57
N ASN A 232 2.93 16.34 5.94
CA ASN A 232 3.74 17.56 6.07
C ASN A 232 4.11 17.89 7.51
N GLN A 233 4.49 16.86 8.27
CA GLN A 233 4.80 16.96 9.70
C GLN A 233 6.10 16.20 9.98
N VAL A 234 7.12 16.89 10.52
CA VAL A 234 8.45 16.30 10.81
C VAL A 234 8.34 15.05 11.67
N LYS A 235 7.45 15.04 12.68
CA LYS A 235 7.25 13.90 13.59
C LYS A 235 6.31 12.83 13.03
N GLY A 236 5.70 13.06 11.86
CA GLY A 236 4.65 12.20 11.33
C GLY A 236 3.35 12.32 12.11
N ILE A 237 2.47 11.34 11.94
CA ILE A 237 1.10 11.35 12.47
C ILE A 237 0.94 10.62 13.82
N ARG A 238 2.00 9.97 14.31
CA ARG A 238 1.99 9.27 15.60
C ARG A 238 2.51 10.21 16.70
N ASN A 239 2.21 9.88 17.96
CA ASN A 239 2.65 10.70 19.10
C ASN A 239 4.18 10.83 19.19
N TYR A 240 4.89 9.75 18.81
CA TYR A 240 6.35 9.64 18.88
C TYR A 240 6.88 8.96 17.62
N VAL A 241 8.13 9.25 17.29
CA VAL A 241 8.85 8.52 16.23
C VAL A 241 9.31 7.17 16.76
N TYR A 242 9.33 6.16 15.91
CA TYR A 242 9.90 4.86 16.27
C TYR A 242 11.42 4.99 16.40
N SER A 243 11.93 4.75 17.61
CA SER A 243 13.35 4.89 17.95
C SER A 243 13.80 3.81 18.93
N THR A 244 15.04 3.36 18.79
CA THR A 244 15.74 2.52 19.78
C THR A 244 16.59 3.34 20.74
N VAL A 245 16.86 4.61 20.40
CA VAL A 245 17.67 5.50 21.23
C VAL A 245 16.74 6.26 22.15
N SER A 246 16.85 5.99 23.44
CA SER A 246 16.09 6.68 24.48
C SER A 246 16.56 8.12 24.68
N ARG A 247 16.39 8.99 23.69
CA ARG A 247 16.49 10.45 23.92
C ARG A 247 15.22 11.01 24.56
N GLU A 248 14.12 10.24 24.50
CA GLU A 248 12.80 10.57 25.05
C GLU A 248 12.30 9.55 26.09
N LEU A 249 13.17 8.98 26.95
CA LEU A 249 12.68 8.32 28.19
C LEU A 249 12.04 9.33 29.18
N VAL A 250 12.00 10.61 28.82
CA VAL A 250 11.21 11.65 29.48
C VAL A 250 9.86 11.88 28.78
N ILE A 251 9.65 11.42 27.53
CA ILE A 251 8.46 11.73 26.72
C ILE A 251 8.12 10.58 25.78
N GLY A 252 7.89 9.38 26.31
CA GLY A 252 7.39 8.24 25.53
C GLY A 252 6.86 7.17 26.48
N PRO A 253 5.72 7.38 27.17
CA PRO A 253 5.33 6.56 28.30
C PRO A 253 4.56 5.29 27.89
N HIS A 254 4.79 4.74 26.69
CA HIS A 254 4.11 3.51 26.27
C HIS A 254 4.80 2.29 26.88
N MET A 255 4.68 2.18 28.19
CA MET A 255 4.85 0.94 28.94
C MET A 255 3.48 0.25 28.99
N TYR A 256 3.48 -1.08 28.92
CA TYR A 256 2.27 -1.90 29.06
C TYR A 256 1.64 -1.72 30.45
#